data_AF-A0A4Y9IVJ7-F1
#
_entry.id   AF-A0A4Y9IVJ7-F1
#
_cell.length_a   1.000
_cell.length_b   1.000
_cell.length_c   1.000
_cell.angle_alpha   90.00
_cell.angle_beta   90.00
_cell.angle_gamma   90.00
#
_symmetry.space_group_name_H-M   'P 1'
#
loop_
_entity.id
_entity.type
_entity.pdbx_description
1 polymer ?
#
loop_
_entity_poly.entity_id
_entity_poly.type
_entity_poly.pdbx_seq_one_letter_code
_entity_poly.pdbx_strand_id
1 'polypeptide(L)'
;MTGYKPFTTFWQDFSIADRFGVNGIKSTFTRAFREWKDNYKYLTELSMVLNHKIGYFYDQNKPMDARCNRIAALYSALWEQVNDYAYDNLKGEELQYYYRITD
;
A
#
# COMPACT_ATOMS: atom_id res chain seq x y z
N MET A 1 -12.56 -6.41 -10.55
CA MET A 1 -11.78 -5.22 -10.97
C MET A 1 -12.56 -4.00 -10.53
N THR A 2 -11.99 -3.16 -9.67
CA THR A 2 -12.65 -2.03 -8.99
C THR A 2 -12.93 -0.82 -9.89
N GLY A 3 -12.73 -0.91 -11.22
CA GLY A 3 -12.92 0.23 -12.15
C GLY A 3 -12.00 1.44 -11.92
N TYR A 4 -11.22 1.42 -10.84
CA TYR A 4 -10.31 2.48 -10.45
C TYR A 4 -9.13 2.58 -11.42
N LYS A 5 -8.81 3.80 -11.84
CA LYS A 5 -7.66 4.10 -12.69
C LYS A 5 -6.55 4.67 -11.82
N PRO A 6 -5.43 3.95 -11.64
CA PRO A 6 -4.26 4.47 -10.92
C PRO A 6 -3.79 5.79 -11.53
N PHE A 7 -3.43 6.75 -10.67
CA PHE A 7 -2.87 8.04 -11.07
C PHE A 7 -1.46 8.29 -10.51
N THR A 8 -0.93 7.35 -9.72
CA THR A 8 0.45 7.37 -9.20
C THR A 8 1.32 6.28 -9.83
N THR A 9 2.61 6.32 -9.54
CA THR A 9 3.58 5.27 -9.91
C THR A 9 3.79 4.24 -8.80
N PHE A 10 3.05 4.31 -7.68
CA PHE A 10 3.33 3.53 -6.48
C PHE A 10 3.42 2.03 -6.75
N TRP A 11 2.50 1.47 -7.54
CA TRP A 11 2.56 0.06 -7.89
C TRP A 11 3.91 -0.33 -8.52
N GLN A 12 4.41 0.48 -9.45
CA GLN A 12 5.66 0.24 -10.15
C GLN A 12 6.87 0.49 -9.23
N ASP A 13 6.84 1.54 -8.42
CA ASP A 13 7.88 1.85 -7.45
C ASP A 13 8.06 0.73 -6.42
N PHE A 14 6.95 0.21 -5.86
CA PHE A 14 6.98 -0.92 -4.95
C PHE A 14 7.38 -2.23 -5.65
N SER A 15 6.98 -2.43 -6.92
CA SER A 15 7.43 -3.59 -7.71
C SER A 15 8.95 -3.58 -7.95
N ILE A 16 9.56 -2.40 -8.09
CA ILE A 16 11.02 -2.26 -8.14
C ILE A 16 11.61 -2.52 -6.74
N ALA A 17 11.01 -1.95 -5.70
CA ALA A 17 11.44 -2.11 -4.31
C ALA A 17 11.46 -3.57 -3.83
N ASP A 18 10.51 -4.39 -4.29
CA ASP A 18 10.42 -5.82 -4.02
C ASP A 18 11.71 -6.58 -4.37
N ARG A 19 12.43 -6.12 -5.42
CA ARG A 19 13.70 -6.70 -5.86
C ARG A 19 14.84 -6.45 -4.87
N PHE A 20 14.75 -5.36 -4.10
CA PHE A 20 15.69 -4.98 -3.05
C PHE A 20 15.25 -5.48 -1.65
N GLY A 21 14.14 -6.21 -1.58
CA GLY A 21 13.62 -6.80 -0.35
C GLY A 21 13.19 -5.77 0.70
N VAL A 22 13.26 -6.16 1.97
CA VAL A 22 12.73 -5.40 3.12
C VAL A 22 13.21 -3.95 3.14
N ASN A 23 14.50 -3.72 2.91
CA ASN A 23 15.08 -2.38 2.98
C ASN A 23 14.59 -1.48 1.84
N GLY A 24 14.46 -2.03 0.62
CA GLY A 24 13.90 -1.31 -0.51
C GLY A 24 12.47 -0.89 -0.25
N ILE A 25 11.64 -1.83 0.22
CA ILE A 25 10.21 -1.59 0.50
C ILE A 25 10.05 -0.51 1.58
N LYS A 26 10.78 -0.61 2.70
CA LYS A 26 10.72 0.38 3.78
C LYS A 26 11.16 1.78 3.33
N SER A 27 12.23 1.86 2.53
CA SER A 27 12.72 3.13 2.00
C SER A 27 11.70 3.79 1.06
N THR A 28 11.16 3.03 0.11
CA THR A 28 10.11 3.49 -0.82
C THR A 28 8.87 3.95 -0.06
N PHE A 29 8.40 3.15 0.91
CA PHE A 29 7.28 3.51 1.76
C PHE A 29 7.53 4.80 2.53
N THR A 30 8.67 4.93 3.21
CA THR A 30 8.98 6.10 4.04
C THR A 30 8.94 7.38 3.20
N ARG A 31 9.48 7.33 1.98
CA ARG A 31 9.43 8.47 1.05
C ARG A 31 7.99 8.77 0.62
N ALA A 32 7.28 7.78 0.12
CA ALA A 32 5.92 7.95 -0.38
C ALA A 32 4.97 8.46 0.72
N PHE A 33 4.99 7.82 1.89
CA PHE A 33 4.14 8.22 3.01
C PHE A 33 4.47 9.63 3.50
N ARG A 34 5.75 9.95 3.72
CA ARG A 34 6.14 11.30 4.17
C ARG A 34 5.70 12.40 3.20
N GLU A 35 5.82 12.16 1.91
CA GLU A 35 5.51 13.14 0.87
C GLU A 35 4.00 13.31 0.66
N TRP A 36 3.23 12.22 0.79
CA TRP A 36 1.84 12.18 0.32
C TRP A 36 0.78 11.94 1.40
N LYS A 37 1.17 11.74 2.66
CA LYS A 37 0.22 11.44 3.75
C LYS A 37 -0.87 12.49 3.95
N ASP A 38 -0.59 13.76 3.63
CA ASP A 38 -1.55 14.87 3.81
C ASP A 38 -2.40 15.12 2.56
N ASN A 39 -2.25 14.33 1.49
CA ASN A 39 -3.11 14.34 0.32
C ASN A 39 -3.98 13.08 0.30
N TYR A 40 -5.26 13.21 0.64
CA TYR A 40 -6.16 12.07 0.81
C TYR A 40 -6.23 11.15 -0.42
N LYS A 41 -6.12 11.66 -1.65
CA LYS A 41 -6.16 10.82 -2.86
C LYS A 41 -4.91 9.96 -2.97
N TYR A 42 -3.73 10.57 -2.79
CA TYR A 42 -2.47 9.82 -2.84
C TYR A 42 -2.35 8.85 -1.66
N LEU A 43 -2.77 9.26 -0.45
CA LEU A 43 -2.84 8.38 0.71
C LEU A 43 -3.74 7.16 0.45
N THR A 44 -4.91 7.39 -0.17
CA THR A 44 -5.85 6.32 -0.57
C THR A 44 -5.20 5.36 -1.57
N GLU A 45 -4.58 5.87 -2.63
CA GLU A 45 -3.93 5.01 -3.63
C GLU A 45 -2.71 4.27 -3.04
N LEU A 46 -1.96 4.89 -2.12
CA LEU A 46 -0.90 4.23 -1.36
C LEU A 46 -1.46 3.06 -0.54
N SER A 47 -2.53 3.27 0.23
CA SER A 47 -3.21 2.22 0.99
C SER A 47 -3.64 1.05 0.09
N MET A 48 -4.33 1.36 -1.01
CA MET A 48 -4.79 0.36 -1.97
C MET A 48 -3.63 -0.45 -2.58
N VAL A 49 -2.54 0.21 -2.96
CA VAL A 49 -1.34 -0.46 -3.51
C VAL A 49 -0.70 -1.39 -2.47
N LEU A 50 -0.56 -0.94 -1.21
CA LEU A 50 -0.01 -1.77 -0.14
C LEU A 50 -0.90 -3.01 0.09
N ASN A 51 -2.22 -2.85 0.14
CA ASN A 51 -3.16 -3.97 0.26
C ASN A 51 -3.05 -4.96 -0.92
N HIS A 52 -2.99 -4.45 -2.15
CA HIS A 52 -2.79 -5.32 -3.32
C HIS A 52 -1.43 -6.03 -3.32
N LYS A 53 -0.39 -5.41 -2.76
CA LYS A 53 0.92 -6.05 -2.59
C LYS A 53 0.86 -7.21 -1.59
N ILE A 54 0.10 -7.07 -0.50
CA ILE A 54 -0.18 -8.19 0.42
C ILE A 54 -0.76 -9.37 -0.35
N GLY A 55 -1.85 -9.14 -1.11
CA GLY A 55 -2.47 -10.18 -1.94
C GLY A 55 -1.52 -10.78 -2.98
N TYR A 56 -0.69 -9.94 -3.63
CA TYR A 56 0.30 -10.41 -4.61
C TYR A 56 1.32 -11.38 -3.99
N PHE A 57 1.76 -11.17 -2.75
CA PHE A 57 2.72 -12.04 -2.08
C PHE A 57 2.07 -13.23 -1.36
N TYR A 58 0.77 -13.16 -1.05
CA TYR A 58 -0.01 -14.29 -0.53
C TYR A 58 -0.67 -15.17 -1.61
N ASP A 59 -0.55 -14.80 -2.89
CA ASP A 59 -1.13 -15.54 -4.02
C ASP A 59 -0.75 -17.03 -3.98
N GLN A 60 -1.77 -17.90 -3.81
CA GLN A 60 -1.63 -19.35 -3.67
C GLN A 60 -1.05 -20.03 -4.90
N ASN A 61 -1.04 -19.35 -6.05
CA ASN A 61 -0.43 -19.87 -7.28
C ASN A 61 1.10 -19.72 -7.30
N LYS A 62 1.70 -19.03 -6.31
CA LYS A 62 3.15 -18.88 -6.16
C LYS A 62 3.66 -19.82 -5.07
N PRO A 63 4.88 -20.37 -5.20
CA PRO A 63 5.52 -21.09 -4.12
C PRO A 63 5.61 -20.20 -2.88
N MET A 64 4.92 -20.61 -1.82
CA MET A 64 4.96 -19.89 -0.55
C MET A 64 6.28 -20.19 0.15
N ASP A 65 7.30 -19.38 -0.12
CA ASP A 65 8.58 -19.46 0.57
C ASP A 65 8.68 -18.45 1.73
N ALA A 66 9.68 -18.63 2.60
CA ALA A 66 9.88 -17.79 3.77
C ALA A 66 10.13 -16.31 3.42
N ARG A 67 10.58 -16.00 2.20
CA ARG A 67 10.77 -14.63 1.72
C ARG A 67 9.43 -13.99 1.39
N CYS A 68 8.56 -14.68 0.66
CA CYS A 68 7.20 -14.19 0.34
C CYS A 68 6.43 -13.85 1.62
N ASN A 69 6.45 -14.75 2.61
CA ASN A 69 5.81 -14.53 3.90
C ASN A 69 6.35 -13.29 4.63
N ARG A 70 7.67 -13.09 4.63
CA ARG A 70 8.31 -11.92 5.27
C ARG A 70 7.92 -10.61 4.56
N ILE A 71 7.85 -10.63 3.24
CA ILE A 71 7.47 -9.45 2.45
C ILE A 71 5.98 -9.13 2.65
N ALA A 72 5.10 -10.13 2.60
CA ALA A 72 3.67 -9.94 2.84
C ALA A 72 3.38 -9.39 4.25
N ALA A 73 4.05 -9.92 5.26
CA ALA A 73 3.95 -9.42 6.63
C ALA A 73 4.43 -7.96 6.75
N LEU A 74 5.51 -7.60 6.05
CA LEU A 74 5.97 -6.20 5.99
C LEU A 74 4.92 -5.29 5.34
N TYR A 75 4.38 -5.68 4.17
CA TYR A 75 3.34 -4.89 3.51
C TYR A 75 2.08 -4.75 4.37
N SER A 76 1.71 -5.78 5.14
CA SER A 76 0.58 -5.74 6.07
C SER A 76 0.79 -4.69 7.16
N ALA A 77 1.97 -4.67 7.79
CA ALA A 77 2.28 -3.67 8.82
C ALA A 77 2.32 -2.23 8.27
N LEU A 78 2.80 -2.05 7.03
CA LEU A 78 2.82 -0.74 6.38
C LEU A 78 1.43 -0.27 5.96
N TRP A 79 0.59 -1.19 5.50
CA TRP A 79 -0.81 -0.91 5.18
C TRP A 79 -1.60 -0.50 6.44
N GLU A 80 -1.45 -1.24 7.54
CA GLU A 80 -2.08 -0.92 8.82
C GLU A 80 -1.70 0.48 9.30
N GLN A 81 -0.41 0.85 9.22
CA GLN A 81 0.05 2.21 9.54
C GLN A 81 -0.64 3.30 8.69
N VAL A 82 -0.82 3.06 7.39
CA VAL A 82 -1.50 4.00 6.51
C VAL A 82 -2.99 4.09 6.82
N ASN A 83 -3.60 2.94 7.12
CA ASN A 83 -5.01 2.81 7.40
C ASN A 83 -5.39 3.52 8.71
N ASP A 84 -4.61 3.31 9.76
CA ASP A 84 -4.77 4.00 11.05
C ASP A 84 -4.61 5.52 10.88
N TYR A 85 -3.56 5.94 10.14
CA TYR A 85 -3.37 7.36 9.85
C TYR A 85 -4.56 7.96 9.09
N ALA A 86 -5.11 7.23 8.10
CA ALA A 86 -6.27 7.70 7.35
C ALA A 86 -7.49 7.88 8.26
N TYR A 87 -7.75 6.95 9.19
CA TYR A 87 -8.85 7.06 10.14
C TYR A 87 -8.71 8.24 11.11
N ASP A 88 -7.49 8.45 11.59
CA ASP A 88 -7.20 9.52 12.53
C ASP A 88 -7.33 10.90 11.86
N ASN A 89 -6.87 11.04 10.62
CA ASN A 89 -6.66 12.34 9.98
C ASN A 89 -7.72 12.72 8.93
N LEU A 90 -8.27 11.78 8.16
CA LEU A 90 -9.30 12.10 7.16
C LEU A 90 -10.66 12.29 7.81
N LYS A 91 -11.45 13.25 7.31
CA LYS A 91 -12.81 13.55 7.78
C LYS A 91 -13.74 13.87 6.60
N GLY A 92 -15.05 13.80 6.85
CA GLY A 92 -16.06 14.19 5.87
C GLY A 92 -15.91 13.47 4.52
N GLU A 93 -15.89 14.24 3.43
CA GLU A 93 -15.79 13.71 2.06
C GLU A 93 -14.47 12.98 1.79
N GLU A 94 -13.36 13.35 2.45
CA GLU A 94 -12.06 12.69 2.25
C GLU A 94 -12.07 11.27 2.81
N LEU A 95 -12.67 11.09 4.00
CA LEU A 95 -12.81 9.77 4.63
C LEU A 95 -13.80 8.90 3.84
N GLN A 96 -14.91 9.48 3.36
CA GLN A 96 -15.84 8.77 2.47
C GLN A 96 -15.17 8.33 1.16
N TYR A 97 -14.31 9.18 0.59
CA TYR A 97 -13.52 8.82 -0.58
C TYR A 97 -12.60 7.64 -0.29
N TYR A 98 -11.88 7.68 0.83
CA TYR A 98 -11.00 6.59 1.25
C TYR A 98 -11.75 5.26 1.31
N TYR A 99 -12.86 5.19 2.05
CA TYR A 99 -13.69 3.99 2.15
C TYR A 99 -14.13 3.45 0.80
N ARG A 100 -14.66 4.32 -0.07
CA ARG A 100 -15.18 3.89 -1.37
C ARG A 100 -14.12 3.23 -2.26
N ILE A 101 -12.85 3.60 -2.09
CA ILE A 101 -11.76 3.07 -2.92
C ILE A 101 -11.10 1.85 -2.28
N THR A 102 -11.11 1.73 -0.95
CA THR A 102 -10.42 0.65 -0.22
C THR A 102 -11.30 -0.52 0.20
N ASP A 103 -12.63 -0.36 0.18
CA ASP A 103 -13.64 -1.43 0.36
C ASP A 103 -13.82 -2.28 -0.91
#